data_AF-A0A4U0FH66-F1
#
_entry.id   AF-A0A4U0FH66-F1
#
_cell.length_a   1.000
_cell.length_b   1.000
_cell.length_c   1.000
_cell.angle_alpha   90.00
_cell.angle_beta   90.00
_cell.angle_gamma   90.00
#
_symmetry.space_group_name_H-M   'P 1'
#
loop_
_entity.id
_entity.type
_entity.pdbx_description
1 polymer ?
#
loop_
_entity_poly.entity_id
_entity_poly.type
_entity_poly.pdbx_seq_one_letter_code
_entity_poly.pdbx_strand_id
1 'polypeptide(L)'
;MGKISRPGVRRTFCRKISCSACCSVMNLYSDKESVSVIPLGLDEIKHYMTDLLEIEGLIHQRMGPRYSVEQWNEENFCRRLTAKHECSWGILGSDSNCVRAFLIGSRPSPDLQHIHRIATHPDFTRRGYSSMLLEQALTQWMLHESTRMITAIVNVQNLASIFMFRKSGFEILKGEALNHYLTEKSAVHPSISHDGFEDVHGIRYVVLFRRKADEFYR
;
A
#
# COMPACT_ATOMS: atom_id res chain seq x y z
N MET A 1 22.67 -22.30 -61.45
CA MET A 1 23.99 -21.74 -61.85
C MET A 1 23.79 -20.30 -62.29
N GLY A 2 24.63 -19.37 -61.81
CA GLY A 2 24.62 -17.96 -62.25
C GLY A 2 24.66 -16.93 -61.11
N LYS A 3 25.88 -16.62 -60.61
CA LYS A 3 26.19 -15.42 -59.81
C LYS A 3 26.34 -14.21 -60.75
N ILE A 4 26.06 -12.98 -60.27
CA ILE A 4 26.64 -11.68 -60.69
C ILE A 4 26.11 -10.64 -59.66
N SER A 5 26.87 -10.29 -58.61
CA SER A 5 27.81 -9.15 -58.45
C SER A 5 27.18 -7.75 -58.31
N ARG A 6 27.56 -7.08 -57.21
CA ARG A 6 27.23 -5.69 -56.82
C ARG A 6 28.04 -4.65 -57.62
N PRO A 7 27.52 -3.42 -57.70
CA PRO A 7 28.26 -2.21 -57.27
C PRO A 7 27.37 -1.38 -56.32
N GLY A 8 27.82 -0.66 -55.29
CA GLY A 8 28.96 0.25 -55.20
C GLY A 8 28.46 1.70 -55.39
N VAL A 9 28.92 2.63 -54.53
CA VAL A 9 28.79 4.12 -54.63
C VAL A 9 27.50 4.68 -53.95
N ARG A 10 27.46 5.70 -53.07
CA ARG A 10 28.33 6.85 -52.75
C ARG A 10 28.05 7.33 -51.31
N ARG A 11 29.10 7.75 -50.59
CA ARG A 11 28.99 8.60 -49.39
C ARG A 11 28.61 10.01 -49.80
N THR A 12 27.72 10.67 -49.05
CA THR A 12 27.60 12.13 -49.08
C THR A 12 27.39 12.65 -47.66
N PHE A 13 28.28 13.57 -47.30
CA PHE A 13 28.39 14.32 -46.07
C PHE A 13 27.16 15.22 -45.84
N CYS A 14 26.63 15.30 -44.61
CA CYS A 14 26.19 16.58 -44.08
C CYS A 14 26.21 16.64 -42.54
N ARG A 15 27.18 17.44 -42.07
CA ARG A 15 27.14 18.37 -40.93
C ARG A 15 26.88 17.82 -39.51
N LYS A 16 27.98 17.83 -38.76
CA LYS A 16 28.08 18.10 -37.33
C LYS A 16 27.02 19.12 -36.88
N ILE A 17 26.15 18.71 -35.97
CA ILE A 17 25.66 19.55 -34.88
C ILE A 17 26.02 18.78 -33.61
N SER A 18 27.04 19.27 -32.91
CA SER A 18 27.36 18.80 -31.56
C SER A 18 26.25 19.29 -30.63
N CYS A 19 25.37 18.38 -30.21
CA CYS A 19 24.51 18.62 -29.06
C CYS A 19 25.02 17.73 -27.93
N SER A 20 25.94 18.28 -27.14
CA SER A 20 26.55 17.69 -25.94
C SER A 20 25.59 17.71 -24.74
N ALA A 21 24.33 17.29 -24.94
CA ALA A 21 23.29 17.37 -23.90
C ALA A 21 22.38 16.13 -23.82
N CYS A 22 22.81 14.98 -24.35
CA CYS A 22 22.11 13.70 -24.17
C CYS A 22 22.94 12.61 -23.46
N CYS A 23 24.08 12.98 -22.85
CA CYS A 23 24.91 12.09 -22.04
C CYS A 23 24.72 12.38 -20.54
N SER A 24 23.57 12.02 -19.97
CA SER A 24 23.40 11.83 -18.50
C SER A 24 21.99 11.38 -18.09
N VAL A 25 21.33 10.50 -18.85
CA VAL A 25 20.08 9.84 -18.40
C VAL A 25 20.31 8.33 -18.27
N MET A 26 21.34 7.92 -17.53
CA MET A 26 21.49 6.54 -17.02
C MET A 26 22.50 6.55 -15.85
N ASN A 27 22.13 7.11 -14.70
CA ASN A 27 22.65 6.74 -13.37
C ASN A 27 22.05 7.62 -12.26
N LEU A 28 20.77 7.40 -11.93
CA LEU A 28 20.18 7.89 -10.66
C LEU A 28 19.68 6.74 -9.76
N TYR A 29 20.10 5.50 -10.04
CA TYR A 29 19.95 4.38 -9.12
C TYR A 29 21.23 4.22 -8.29
N SER A 30 21.58 5.27 -7.57
CA SER A 30 22.62 5.24 -6.54
C SER A 30 21.97 4.69 -5.27
N ASP A 31 22.42 3.52 -4.82
CA ASP A 31 22.13 2.89 -3.53
C ASP A 31 20.65 2.66 -3.20
N LYS A 32 20.06 1.60 -3.77
CA LYS A 32 18.91 0.96 -3.13
C LYS A 32 19.41 0.31 -1.85
N GLU A 33 19.32 1.04 -0.76
CA GLU A 33 19.46 0.50 0.59
C GLU A 33 18.69 -0.82 0.70
N SER A 34 19.39 -1.87 1.16
CA SER A 34 18.77 -3.18 1.35
C SER A 34 17.73 -3.07 2.45
N VAL A 35 16.55 -3.62 2.21
CA VAL A 35 15.47 -3.67 3.19
C VAL A 35 14.90 -5.08 3.25
N SER A 36 14.37 -5.45 4.41
CA SER A 36 13.67 -6.72 4.60
C SER A 36 12.22 -6.47 5.00
N VAL A 37 11.32 -7.31 4.49
CA VAL A 37 9.93 -7.36 4.94
C VAL A 37 9.85 -8.40 6.04
N ILE A 38 9.39 -8.01 7.23
CA ILE A 38 9.26 -8.89 8.40
C ILE A 38 7.80 -9.04 8.81
N PRO A 39 7.38 -10.20 9.36
CA PRO A 39 6.11 -10.27 10.08
C PRO A 39 6.17 -9.39 11.34
N LEU A 40 5.05 -8.75 11.70
CA LEU A 40 4.90 -8.05 12.97
C LEU A 40 4.02 -8.88 13.89
N GLY A 41 4.62 -9.93 14.44
CA GLY A 41 4.06 -10.72 15.53
C GLY A 41 3.87 -9.89 16.81
N LEU A 42 3.29 -10.48 17.86
CA LEU A 42 3.12 -9.76 19.13
C LEU A 42 4.48 -9.34 19.73
N ASP A 43 5.48 -10.22 19.62
CA ASP A 43 6.80 -9.96 20.18
C ASP A 43 7.55 -8.93 19.34
N GLU A 44 7.43 -8.96 18.01
CA GLU A 44 8.00 -7.93 17.13
C GLU A 44 7.31 -6.58 17.32
N ILE A 45 5.98 -6.54 17.48
CA ILE A 45 5.25 -5.29 17.79
C ILE A 45 5.77 -4.68 19.09
N LYS A 46 6.00 -5.49 20.13
CA LYS A 46 6.55 -5.01 21.39
C LYS A 46 8.01 -4.57 21.24
N HIS A 47 8.80 -5.34 20.51
CA HIS A 47 10.22 -5.04 20.30
C HIS A 47 10.42 -3.72 19.55
N TYR A 48 9.62 -3.47 18.51
CA TYR A 48 9.68 -2.27 17.68
C TYR A 48 8.67 -1.19 18.08
N MET A 49 8.10 -1.25 19.29
CA MET A 49 7.01 -0.35 19.71
C MET A 49 7.39 1.12 19.57
N THR A 50 8.62 1.47 19.97
CA THR A 50 9.14 2.85 19.87
C THR A 50 9.08 3.36 18.42
N ASP A 51 9.59 2.58 17.46
CA ASP A 51 9.60 2.95 16.04
C ASP A 51 8.18 3.05 15.47
N LEU A 52 7.30 2.12 15.85
CA LEU A 52 5.91 2.11 15.38
C LEU A 52 5.16 3.37 15.85
N LEU A 53 5.34 3.75 17.12
CA LEU A 53 4.74 4.96 17.69
C LEU A 53 5.36 6.24 17.10
N GLU A 54 6.66 6.24 16.82
CA GLU A 54 7.32 7.36 16.14
C GLU A 54 6.75 7.56 14.74
N ILE A 55 6.67 6.51 13.92
CA ILE A 55 6.08 6.57 12.58
C ILE A 55 4.62 7.05 12.65
N GLU A 56 3.83 6.46 13.55
CA GLU A 56 2.43 6.83 13.77
C GLU A 56 2.30 8.32 14.12
N GLY A 57 3.10 8.79 15.09
CA GLY A 57 3.09 10.17 15.54
C GLY A 57 3.50 11.16 14.45
N LEU A 58 4.57 10.87 13.73
CA LEU A 58 5.06 11.74 12.64
C LEU A 58 4.06 11.84 11.49
N ILE A 59 3.45 10.73 11.10
CA ILE A 59 2.45 10.71 10.02
C ILE A 59 1.15 11.39 10.47
N HIS A 60 0.70 11.13 11.70
CA HIS A 60 -0.46 11.80 12.27
C HIS A 60 -0.24 13.31 12.37
N GLN A 61 0.93 13.77 12.83
CA GLN A 61 1.26 15.20 12.88
C GLN A 61 1.26 15.84 11.48
N ARG A 62 1.78 15.13 10.47
CA ARG A 62 1.91 15.67 9.10
C ARG A 62 0.60 15.66 8.32
N MET A 63 -0.21 14.62 8.48
CA MET A 63 -1.40 14.38 7.65
C MET A 63 -2.72 14.64 8.40
N GLY A 64 -2.69 14.60 9.73
CA GLY A 64 -3.85 14.74 10.59
C GLY A 64 -4.99 13.81 10.17
N PRO A 65 -6.23 14.31 10.10
CA PRO A 65 -7.41 13.53 9.73
C PRO A 65 -7.35 12.86 8.34
N ARG A 66 -6.44 13.26 7.45
CA ARG A 66 -6.24 12.59 6.16
C ARG A 66 -5.60 11.20 6.33
N TYR A 67 -4.89 10.99 7.43
CA TYR A 67 -4.35 9.69 7.79
C TYR A 67 -5.32 8.94 8.70
N SER A 68 -5.67 9.54 9.84
CA SER A 68 -6.59 8.99 10.84
C SER A 68 -7.08 10.13 11.74
N VAL A 69 -8.28 9.98 12.31
CA VAL A 69 -8.82 10.89 13.33
C VAL A 69 -8.19 10.68 14.70
N GLU A 70 -7.70 9.46 14.96
CA GLU A 70 -7.02 9.09 16.19
C GLU A 70 -5.57 8.71 15.88
N GLN A 71 -4.65 9.19 16.72
CA GLN A 71 -3.29 8.68 16.78
C GLN A 71 -3.29 7.39 17.60
N TRP A 72 -2.75 6.30 17.04
CA TRP A 72 -2.60 5.07 17.79
C TRP A 72 -1.54 5.17 18.88
N ASN A 73 -1.82 4.51 20.00
CA ASN A 73 -0.88 4.30 21.10
C ASN A 73 -0.53 2.80 21.24
N GLU A 74 0.24 2.46 22.28
CA GLU A 74 0.65 1.08 22.57
C GLU A 74 -0.54 0.12 22.69
N GLU A 75 -1.63 0.56 23.30
CA GLU A 75 -2.85 -0.24 23.46
C GLU A 75 -3.43 -0.58 22.09
N ASN A 76 -3.51 0.37 21.16
CA ASN A 76 -4.00 0.10 19.81
C ASN A 76 -3.12 -0.92 19.09
N PHE A 77 -1.79 -0.83 19.20
CA PHE A 77 -0.86 -1.78 18.59
C PHE A 77 -0.91 -3.17 19.25
N CYS A 78 -1.09 -3.25 20.57
CA CYS A 78 -1.18 -4.53 21.30
C CYS A 78 -2.60 -5.12 21.35
N ARG A 79 -3.63 -4.35 20.96
CA ARG A 79 -5.02 -4.79 21.02
C ARG A 79 -5.21 -6.07 20.23
N ARG A 80 -5.80 -7.06 20.89
CA ARG A 80 -6.17 -8.34 20.28
C ARG A 80 -7.31 -8.13 19.29
N LEU A 81 -7.03 -8.33 18.02
CA LEU A 81 -8.02 -8.55 16.98
C LEU A 81 -7.75 -9.90 16.33
N THR A 82 -8.78 -10.54 15.81
CA THR A 82 -8.68 -11.86 15.16
C THR A 82 -7.58 -11.84 14.10
N ALA A 83 -6.59 -12.74 14.26
CA ALA A 83 -5.45 -12.91 13.33
C ALA A 83 -4.60 -11.65 13.06
N LYS A 84 -4.66 -10.62 13.94
CA LYS A 84 -3.97 -9.34 13.70
C LYS A 84 -2.48 -9.48 13.45
N HIS A 85 -1.81 -10.22 14.33
CA HIS A 85 -0.35 -10.36 14.31
C HIS A 85 0.13 -11.22 13.13
N GLU A 86 -0.71 -12.15 12.66
CA GLU A 86 -0.47 -12.93 11.43
C GLU A 86 -0.71 -12.12 10.15
N CYS A 87 -1.41 -10.99 10.29
CA CYS A 87 -1.84 -10.11 9.20
C CYS A 87 -1.11 -8.77 9.21
N SER A 88 0.05 -8.68 9.87
CA SER A 88 0.80 -7.44 10.04
C SER A 88 2.26 -7.61 9.62
N TRP A 89 2.84 -6.58 9.02
CA TRP A 89 4.21 -6.60 8.47
C TRP A 89 4.93 -5.27 8.66
N GLY A 90 6.25 -5.34 8.73
CA GLY A 90 7.16 -4.20 8.84
C GLY A 90 8.22 -4.21 7.75
N ILE A 91 8.81 -3.05 7.46
CA ILE A 91 10.02 -2.91 6.67
C ILE A 91 11.16 -2.54 7.61
N LEU A 92 12.19 -3.37 7.68
CA LEU A 92 13.44 -3.03 8.36
C LEU A 92 14.46 -2.45 7.39
N GLY A 93 15.26 -1.52 7.91
CA GLY A 93 16.46 -1.04 7.25
C GLY A 93 17.58 -2.08 7.14
N SER A 94 18.63 -1.74 6.38
CA SER A 94 19.84 -2.57 6.26
C SER A 94 20.56 -2.76 7.58
N ASP A 95 20.43 -1.78 8.48
CA ASP A 95 20.90 -1.81 9.87
C ASP A 95 20.05 -2.71 10.78
N SER A 96 18.94 -3.26 10.28
CA SER A 96 18.04 -4.24 10.92
C SER A 96 17.46 -3.87 12.29
N ASN A 97 17.74 -2.66 12.79
CA ASN A 97 17.35 -2.25 14.13
C ASN A 97 16.15 -1.30 14.16
N CYS A 98 15.76 -0.72 13.03
CA CYS A 98 14.68 0.26 12.97
C CYS A 98 13.63 -0.11 11.93
N VAL A 99 12.36 -0.10 12.34
CA VAL A 99 11.22 -0.18 11.42
C VAL A 99 11.07 1.15 10.69
N ARG A 100 10.89 1.08 9.36
CA ARG A 100 10.75 2.26 8.48
C ARG A 100 9.37 2.42 7.88
N ALA A 101 8.61 1.34 7.89
CA ALA A 101 7.24 1.30 7.45
C ALA A 101 6.54 0.11 8.09
N PHE A 102 5.23 0.21 8.27
CA PHE A 102 4.42 -0.88 8.79
C PHE A 102 3.06 -0.96 8.11
N LEU A 103 2.49 -2.15 8.15
CA LEU A 103 1.10 -2.46 7.82
C LEU A 103 0.52 -3.25 8.98
N ILE A 104 -0.61 -2.78 9.53
CA ILE A 104 -1.39 -3.52 10.52
C ILE A 104 -2.69 -3.96 9.89
N GLY A 105 -2.93 -5.28 9.87
CA GLY A 105 -4.14 -5.89 9.35
C GLY A 105 -4.80 -6.84 10.35
N SER A 106 -5.96 -7.38 10.01
CA SER A 106 -6.67 -8.41 10.80
C SER A 106 -7.64 -9.20 9.93
N ARG A 107 -8.13 -10.33 10.45
CA ARG A 107 -9.15 -11.19 9.83
C ARG A 107 -10.46 -11.19 10.62
N PRO A 108 -11.34 -10.19 10.45
CA PRO A 108 -12.60 -10.11 11.20
C PRO A 108 -13.54 -11.29 10.97
N SER A 109 -13.50 -11.93 9.79
CA SER A 109 -14.24 -13.17 9.46
C SER A 109 -13.38 -14.04 8.53
N PRO A 110 -13.64 -15.36 8.42
CA PRO A 110 -12.82 -16.25 7.60
C PRO A 110 -12.63 -15.82 6.14
N ASP A 111 -13.60 -15.08 5.59
CA ASP A 111 -13.66 -14.61 4.22
C ASP A 111 -13.22 -13.16 4.01
N LEU A 112 -12.97 -12.41 5.10
CA LEU A 112 -12.64 -10.99 5.06
C LEU A 112 -11.31 -10.71 5.76
N GLN A 113 -10.41 -10.06 5.02
CA GLN A 113 -9.22 -9.42 5.55
C GLN A 113 -9.39 -7.89 5.55
N HIS A 114 -8.82 -7.23 6.56
CA HIS A 114 -8.93 -5.78 6.71
C HIS A 114 -7.60 -5.14 7.07
N ILE A 115 -7.24 -4.07 6.36
CA ILE A 115 -6.08 -3.23 6.65
C ILE A 115 -6.53 -2.06 7.53
N HIS A 116 -6.01 -1.99 8.74
CA HIS A 116 -6.30 -0.92 9.70
C HIS A 116 -5.38 0.29 9.51
N ARG A 117 -4.09 0.03 9.29
CA ARG A 117 -3.06 1.05 9.13
C ARG A 117 -2.03 0.61 8.11
N ILE A 118 -1.55 1.57 7.34
CA ILE A 118 -0.35 1.45 6.53
C ILE A 118 0.38 2.80 6.55
N ALA A 119 1.64 2.79 6.96
CA ALA A 119 2.43 4.00 7.11
C ALA A 119 3.89 3.76 6.75
N THR A 120 4.57 4.84 6.38
CA THR A 120 6.00 4.85 6.08
C THR A 120 6.57 6.09 6.70
N HIS A 121 7.64 5.94 7.45
CA HIS A 121 8.36 7.03 8.08
C HIS A 121 8.65 8.16 7.06
N PRO A 122 8.43 9.45 7.40
CA PRO A 122 8.53 10.57 6.46
C PRO A 122 9.82 10.62 5.64
N ASP A 123 10.96 10.33 6.26
CA ASP A 123 12.29 10.37 5.64
C ASP A 123 12.53 9.22 4.65
N PHE A 124 11.69 8.20 4.71
CA PHE A 124 11.76 7.01 3.88
C PHE A 124 10.60 6.93 2.87
N THR A 125 9.84 8.02 2.70
CA THR A 125 8.74 8.09 1.74
C THR A 125 9.24 8.03 0.29
N ARG A 126 8.34 7.73 -0.66
CA ARG A 126 8.63 7.62 -2.10
C ARG A 126 9.64 6.52 -2.48
N ARG A 127 10.00 5.64 -1.55
CA ARG A 127 10.84 4.44 -1.79
C ARG A 127 10.07 3.17 -2.11
N GLY A 128 8.74 3.22 -2.11
CA GLY A 128 7.88 2.08 -2.43
C GLY A 128 7.54 1.15 -1.25
N TYR A 129 7.97 1.47 -0.02
CA TYR A 129 7.79 0.61 1.16
C TYR A 129 6.32 0.27 1.46
N SER A 130 5.40 1.24 1.37
CA SER A 130 3.97 0.97 1.54
C SER A 130 3.45 0.01 0.45
N SER A 131 3.92 0.13 -0.79
CA SER A 131 3.55 -0.78 -1.88
C SER A 131 4.11 -2.19 -1.64
N MET A 132 5.35 -2.31 -1.17
CA MET A 132 5.95 -3.61 -0.81
C MET A 132 5.17 -4.30 0.31
N LEU A 133 4.79 -3.56 1.36
CA LEU A 133 3.96 -4.09 2.45
C LEU A 133 2.59 -4.54 1.96
N LEU A 134 1.95 -3.74 1.11
CA LEU A 134 0.66 -4.09 0.53
C LEU A 134 0.77 -5.33 -0.35
N GLU A 135 1.79 -5.43 -1.20
CA GLU A 135 2.05 -6.61 -2.04
C GLU A 135 2.34 -7.86 -1.21
N GLN A 136 3.11 -7.73 -0.13
CA GLN A 136 3.34 -8.83 0.81
C GLN A 136 2.01 -9.29 1.44
N ALA A 137 1.23 -8.35 1.97
CA ALA A 137 -0.06 -8.66 2.60
C ALA A 137 -1.01 -9.35 1.63
N LEU A 138 -1.13 -8.82 0.41
CA LEU A 138 -1.94 -9.41 -0.66
C LEU A 138 -1.48 -10.81 -1.03
N THR A 139 -0.18 -11.01 -1.18
CA THR A 139 0.38 -12.34 -1.52
C THR A 139 0.03 -13.34 -0.44
N GLN A 140 0.26 -13.02 0.84
CA GLN A 140 -0.02 -13.93 1.95
C GLN A 140 -1.52 -14.18 2.16
N TRP A 141 -2.35 -13.15 2.06
CA TRP A 141 -3.79 -13.28 2.29
C TRP A 141 -4.49 -14.02 1.15
N MET A 142 -4.05 -13.86 -0.09
CA MET A 142 -4.64 -14.59 -1.21
C MET A 142 -4.35 -16.10 -1.17
N LEU A 143 -3.29 -16.52 -0.46
CA LEU A 143 -3.01 -17.94 -0.23
C LEU A 143 -4.01 -18.60 0.73
N HIS A 144 -4.71 -17.84 1.57
CA HIS A 144 -5.78 -18.39 2.39
C HIS A 144 -6.99 -18.75 1.52
N GLU A 145 -7.36 -20.03 1.49
CA GLU A 145 -8.48 -20.55 0.70
C GLU A 145 -9.80 -19.86 1.01
N SER A 146 -10.04 -19.56 2.28
CA SER A 146 -11.26 -18.92 2.74
C SER A 146 -11.37 -17.45 2.35
N THR A 147 -10.26 -16.75 2.08
CA THR A 147 -10.26 -15.30 1.83
C THR A 147 -11.00 -14.99 0.53
N ARG A 148 -12.08 -14.21 0.62
CA ARG A 148 -12.86 -13.72 -0.53
C ARG A 148 -12.65 -12.25 -0.78
N MET A 149 -12.43 -11.47 0.28
CA MET A 149 -12.37 -10.02 0.19
C MET A 149 -11.30 -9.45 1.11
N ILE A 150 -10.62 -8.42 0.62
CA ILE A 150 -9.62 -7.63 1.35
C ILE A 150 -10.11 -6.19 1.33
N THR A 151 -10.15 -5.52 2.48
CA THR A 151 -10.70 -4.16 2.61
C THR A 151 -9.76 -3.19 3.33
N ALA A 152 -9.92 -1.90 3.04
CA ALA A 152 -9.30 -0.79 3.75
C ALA A 152 -10.26 0.41 3.76
N ILE A 153 -10.28 1.20 4.81
CA ILE A 153 -11.02 2.47 4.86
C ILE A 153 -10.02 3.61 4.72
N VAL A 154 -10.28 4.54 3.79
CA VAL A 154 -9.35 5.63 3.48
C VAL A 154 -10.10 6.94 3.38
N ASN A 155 -9.55 8.00 3.98
CA ASN A 155 -10.07 9.36 3.82
C ASN A 155 -10.02 9.77 2.34
N VAL A 156 -11.09 10.37 1.80
CA VAL A 156 -11.16 10.77 0.38
C VAL A 156 -10.09 11.77 -0.04
N GLN A 157 -9.55 12.54 0.90
CA GLN A 157 -8.45 13.48 0.65
C GLN A 157 -7.08 12.80 0.59
N ASN A 158 -6.96 11.53 1.00
CA ASN A 158 -5.70 10.78 0.94
C ASN A 158 -5.53 10.11 -0.43
N LEU A 159 -5.39 10.97 -1.45
CA LEU A 159 -5.29 10.55 -2.85
C LEU A 159 -4.09 9.62 -3.11
N ALA A 160 -3.01 9.78 -2.34
CA ALA A 160 -1.82 8.93 -2.44
C ALA A 160 -2.13 7.47 -2.05
N SER A 161 -2.80 7.27 -0.91
CA SER A 161 -3.24 5.93 -0.49
C SER A 161 -4.25 5.34 -1.47
N ILE A 162 -5.27 6.11 -1.88
CA ILE A 162 -6.26 5.65 -2.86
C ILE A 162 -5.58 5.20 -4.15
N PHE A 163 -4.63 5.97 -4.66
CA PHE A 163 -3.89 5.62 -5.88
C PHE A 163 -3.03 4.37 -5.71
N MET A 164 -2.34 4.23 -4.57
CA MET A 164 -1.58 3.03 -4.24
C MET A 164 -2.47 1.79 -4.24
N PHE A 165 -3.60 1.82 -3.53
CA PHE A 165 -4.55 0.71 -3.47
C PHE A 165 -5.11 0.38 -4.85
N ARG A 166 -5.52 1.38 -5.64
CA ARG A 166 -6.04 1.17 -7.00
C ARG A 166 -5.01 0.52 -7.93
N LYS A 167 -3.73 0.91 -7.82
CA LYS A 167 -2.63 0.25 -8.55
C LYS A 167 -2.48 -1.23 -8.20
N SER A 168 -2.79 -1.59 -6.96
CA SER A 168 -2.80 -2.98 -6.48
C SER A 168 -4.14 -3.69 -6.70
N GLY A 169 -5.01 -3.16 -7.57
CA GLY A 169 -6.27 -3.80 -7.98
C GLY A 169 -7.43 -3.64 -7.01
N PHE A 170 -7.39 -2.66 -6.09
CA PHE A 170 -8.55 -2.31 -5.28
C PHE A 170 -9.50 -1.39 -6.04
N GLU A 171 -10.78 -1.54 -5.74
CA GLU A 171 -11.87 -0.71 -6.21
C GLU A 171 -12.57 -0.03 -5.02
N ILE A 172 -13.36 1.01 -5.29
CA ILE A 172 -14.18 1.67 -4.27
C ILE A 172 -15.53 0.93 -4.19
N LEU A 173 -15.93 0.49 -2.99
CA LEU A 173 -17.29 -0.02 -2.76
C LEU A 173 -18.31 1.11 -2.93
N LYS A 174 -19.44 0.80 -3.55
CA LYS A 174 -20.51 1.75 -3.87
C LYS A 174 -21.89 1.18 -3.60
N GLY A 175 -22.87 2.06 -3.48
CA GLY A 175 -24.30 1.72 -3.41
C GLY A 175 -24.63 0.70 -2.31
N GLU A 176 -25.45 -0.30 -2.64
CA GLU A 176 -25.92 -1.32 -1.69
C GLU A 176 -24.78 -2.12 -1.05
N ALA A 177 -23.70 -2.41 -1.79
CA ALA A 177 -22.57 -3.14 -1.25
C ALA A 177 -21.82 -2.34 -0.17
N LEU A 178 -21.73 -1.02 -0.31
CA LEU A 178 -21.20 -0.14 0.72
C LEU A 178 -22.11 -0.11 1.95
N ASN A 179 -23.43 0.03 1.74
CA ASN A 179 -24.42 0.01 2.82
C ASN A 179 -24.35 -1.28 3.64
N HIS A 180 -24.28 -2.43 2.97
CA HIS A 180 -24.17 -3.74 3.60
C HIS A 180 -22.90 -3.83 4.46
N TYR A 181 -21.74 -3.48 3.88
CA TYR A 181 -20.46 -3.49 4.58
C TYR A 181 -20.47 -2.65 5.87
N LEU A 182 -21.03 -1.43 5.81
CA LEU A 182 -21.07 -0.53 6.95
C LEU A 182 -22.04 -1.01 8.04
N THR A 183 -23.14 -1.65 7.64
CA THR A 183 -24.13 -2.23 8.56
C THR A 183 -23.53 -3.40 9.33
N GLU A 184 -22.83 -4.32 8.65
CA GLU A 184 -22.15 -5.46 9.29
C GLU A 184 -21.03 -5.03 10.24
N LYS A 185 -20.40 -3.88 9.97
CA LYS A 185 -19.34 -3.31 10.82
C LYS A 185 -19.86 -2.50 12.00
N SER A 186 -21.18 -2.42 12.20
CA SER A 186 -21.82 -1.66 13.29
C SER A 186 -21.32 -0.22 13.37
N ALA A 187 -20.99 0.40 12.22
CA ALA A 187 -20.64 1.81 12.19
C ALA A 187 -21.88 2.61 12.58
N VAL A 188 -21.80 3.36 13.67
CA VAL A 188 -22.91 4.20 14.17
C VAL A 188 -23.28 5.20 13.07
N HIS A 189 -24.41 4.95 12.41
CA HIS A 189 -25.11 5.79 11.42
C HIS A 189 -24.26 6.83 10.67
N PRO A 190 -23.28 6.42 9.85
CA PRO A 190 -22.60 7.38 9.00
C PRO A 190 -23.57 7.94 7.96
N SER A 191 -23.40 9.20 7.56
CA SER A 191 -24.14 9.74 6.41
C SER A 191 -23.57 9.11 5.14
N ILE A 192 -24.32 8.20 4.52
CA ILE A 192 -23.83 7.42 3.37
C ILE A 192 -24.14 8.15 2.06
N SER A 193 -23.12 8.27 1.24
CA SER A 193 -23.20 8.72 -0.16
C SER A 193 -22.97 7.53 -1.10
N HIS A 194 -23.20 7.71 -2.41
CA HIS A 194 -23.10 6.61 -3.37
C HIS A 194 -21.73 5.89 -3.37
N ASP A 195 -20.64 6.59 -3.07
CA ASP A 195 -19.26 6.10 -3.18
C ASP A 195 -18.42 6.26 -1.90
N GLY A 196 -19.07 6.56 -0.77
CA GLY A 196 -18.36 6.80 0.48
C GLY A 196 -19.30 7.16 1.62
N PHE A 197 -18.75 7.46 2.79
CA PHE A 197 -19.52 7.78 3.98
C PHE A 197 -18.83 8.87 4.80
N GLU A 198 -19.60 9.61 5.59
CA GLU A 198 -19.10 10.63 6.50
C GLU A 198 -19.22 10.17 7.95
N ASP A 199 -18.17 10.39 8.73
CA ASP A 199 -18.21 10.18 10.18
C ASP A 199 -18.91 11.33 10.91
N VAL A 200 -19.01 11.22 12.24
CA VAL A 200 -19.64 12.22 13.12
C VAL A 200 -18.94 13.59 13.11
N HIS A 201 -17.73 13.67 12.56
CA HIS A 201 -16.96 14.91 12.41
C HIS A 201 -17.05 15.50 11.00
N GLY A 202 -17.90 14.93 10.12
CA GLY A 202 -18.04 15.36 8.72
C GLY A 202 -16.84 14.98 7.86
N ILE A 203 -16.01 14.03 8.30
CA ILE A 203 -14.88 13.55 7.51
C ILE A 203 -15.37 12.44 6.59
N ARG A 204 -15.09 12.60 5.29
CA ARG A 204 -15.52 11.65 4.27
C ARG A 204 -14.47 10.57 4.01
N TYR A 205 -14.93 9.33 3.94
CA TYR A 205 -14.14 8.13 3.68
C TYR A 205 -14.71 7.35 2.50
N VAL A 206 -13.83 6.56 1.88
CA VAL A 206 -14.19 5.49 0.93
C VAL A 206 -13.79 4.16 1.54
N VAL A 207 -14.57 3.12 1.25
CA VAL A 207 -14.16 1.74 1.51
C VAL A 207 -13.54 1.19 0.24
N LEU A 208 -12.26 0.86 0.30
CA LEU A 208 -11.55 0.19 -0.76
C LEU A 208 -11.66 -1.32 -0.55
N PHE A 209 -11.90 -2.06 -1.62
CA PHE A 209 -11.98 -3.51 -1.57
C PHE A 209 -11.24 -4.14 -2.74
N ARG A 210 -10.73 -5.35 -2.52
CA ARG A 210 -10.23 -6.24 -3.57
C ARG A 210 -10.82 -7.62 -3.32
N ARG A 211 -11.48 -8.18 -4.33
CA ARG A 211 -11.91 -9.58 -4.29
C ARG A 211 -10.73 -10.48 -4.65
N LYS A 212 -10.64 -11.63 -4.02
CA LYS A 212 -9.90 -12.74 -4.63
C LYS A 212 -10.58 -13.00 -5.96
N ALA A 213 -9.83 -12.92 -7.05
CA ALA A 213 -10.40 -13.21 -8.36
C ALA A 213 -11.02 -14.60 -8.24
N ASP A 214 -12.34 -14.66 -8.36
CA ASP A 214 -13.02 -15.94 -8.26
C ASP A 214 -12.42 -16.86 -9.31
N GLU A 215 -12.19 -18.10 -8.90
CA GLU A 215 -12.29 -19.27 -9.75
C GLU A 215 -13.66 -19.21 -10.46
N PHE A 216 -13.82 -18.32 -11.43
CA PHE A 216 -14.83 -18.47 -12.46
C PHE A 216 -14.39 -19.72 -13.24
N TYR A 217 -15.26 -20.73 -13.22
CA TYR A 217 -15.09 -22.12 -13.67
C TYR A 217 -14.54 -23.11 -12.62
N ARG A 218 -15.45 -23.65 -11.81
CA ARG A 218 -15.79 -25.09 -11.83
C ARG A 218 -17.18 -25.34 -11.27
#